data_AF-A0A416MG01-F1
#
_entry.id   AF-A0A416MG01-F1
#
_cell.length_a   1.000
_cell.length_b   1.000
_cell.length_c   1.000
_cell.angle_alpha   90.00
_cell.angle_beta   90.00
_cell.angle_gamma   90.00
#
_symmetry.space_group_name_H-M   'P 1'
#
loop_
_entity.id
_entity.type
_entity.pdbx_description
1 polymer ?
#
loop_
_entity_poly.entity_id
_entity_poly.type
_entity_poly.pdbx_seq_one_letter_code
_entity_poly.pdbx_strand_id
1 'polypeptide(L)'
;MKSKKKMKRKRMKKGMLLAELYRLFTVRRLMTGIFLVAIIAVISVSDLISIDSINWPAELKQSICDQLQITLVFDRYKSLYVIAASICTVTTFPSDIKNHVLPYIRQRTDFDSMMNARLFAIAAYIIVIMIGGFLLAGVVLNPFMTIETRGSSLYGIFQPLMNSKAAWIYLVLMSFNLAMSIIPVCYLAAAVAILKPDEYVAVGAGFFVFYLLFYFTGSLPWILSYSSLTSEPGRASVGEVIYHVVFFTICSLAAAKCVKAVMQKRFLNGMD
;
A
#
# COMPACT_ATOMS: atom_id res chain seq x y z
N MET A 1 -39.54 8.61 17.95
CA MET A 1 -38.20 8.69 18.61
C MET A 1 -37.11 7.77 18.04
N LYS A 2 -37.39 6.52 17.62
CA LYS A 2 -36.37 5.60 17.05
C LYS A 2 -35.66 6.12 15.79
N SER A 3 -36.36 6.86 14.92
CA SER A 3 -35.79 7.43 13.68
C SER A 3 -34.75 8.56 13.94
N LYS A 4 -35.02 9.49 14.86
CA LYS A 4 -34.07 10.57 15.22
C LYS A 4 -32.78 10.03 15.88
N LYS A 5 -32.87 9.00 16.74
CA LYS A 5 -31.69 8.32 17.30
C LYS A 5 -30.87 7.58 16.22
N LYS A 6 -31.52 6.90 15.27
CA LYS A 6 -30.84 6.28 14.11
C LYS A 6 -30.13 7.32 13.24
N MET A 7 -30.76 8.46 12.95
CA MET A 7 -30.14 9.56 12.21
C MET A 7 -28.94 10.17 12.94
N LYS A 8 -29.06 10.42 14.25
CA LYS A 8 -27.96 10.96 15.06
C LYS A 8 -26.77 9.99 15.08
N ARG A 9 -27.02 8.69 15.25
CA ARG A 9 -25.98 7.64 15.20
C ARG A 9 -25.31 7.57 13.82
N LYS A 10 -26.09 7.58 12.72
CA LYS A 10 -25.54 7.58 11.35
C LYS A 10 -24.71 8.83 11.03
N ARG A 11 -25.11 9.99 11.54
CA ARG A 11 -24.36 11.26 11.42
C ARG A 11 -23.05 11.22 12.20
N MET A 12 -23.04 10.67 13.41
CA MET A 12 -21.80 10.49 14.20
C MET A 12 -20.84 9.48 13.54
N LYS A 13 -21.34 8.40 12.93
CA LYS A 13 -20.49 7.46 12.15
C LYS A 13 -19.82 8.13 10.96
N LYS A 14 -20.58 8.92 10.18
CA LYS A 14 -20.03 9.68 9.06
C LYS A 14 -19.01 10.73 9.51
N GLY A 15 -19.30 11.45 10.60
CA GLY A 15 -18.39 12.46 11.15
C GLY A 15 -17.05 11.88 11.60
N MET A 16 -17.06 10.70 12.22
CA MET A 16 -15.83 10.03 12.65
C MET A 16 -15.01 9.50 11.48
N LEU A 17 -15.65 8.93 10.46
CA LEU A 17 -14.95 8.51 9.24
C LEU A 17 -14.32 9.71 8.53
N LEU A 18 -15.03 10.83 8.46
CA LEU A 18 -14.51 12.06 7.86
C LEU A 18 -13.35 12.65 8.67
N ALA A 19 -13.40 12.56 10.01
CA ALA A 19 -12.33 13.01 10.89
C ALA A 19 -11.07 12.15 10.75
N GLU A 20 -11.20 10.82 10.70
CA GLU A 20 -10.05 9.92 10.49
C GLU A 20 -9.46 10.08 9.08
N LEU A 21 -10.30 10.26 8.05
CA LEU A 21 -9.83 10.62 6.71
C LEU A 21 -9.06 11.95 6.75
N TYR A 22 -9.62 13.01 7.32
CA TYR A 22 -8.94 14.31 7.38
C TYR A 22 -7.60 14.25 8.12
N ARG A 23 -7.54 13.44 9.19
CA ARG A 23 -6.32 13.23 9.97
C ARG A 23 -5.23 12.49 9.19
N LEU A 24 -5.58 11.47 8.42
CA LEU A 24 -4.63 10.73 7.57
C LEU A 24 -4.25 11.55 6.32
N PHE A 25 -5.22 12.23 5.71
CA PHE A 25 -5.06 13.09 4.54
C PHE A 25 -4.59 14.51 4.88
N THR A 26 -3.98 14.72 6.05
CA THR A 26 -3.32 15.99 6.33
C THR A 26 -2.24 16.22 5.28
N VAL A 27 -2.26 17.38 4.63
CA VAL A 27 -1.44 17.70 3.44
C VAL A 27 0.02 17.27 3.62
N ARG A 28 0.60 17.54 4.81
CA ARG A 28 1.98 17.14 5.12
C ARG A 28 2.21 15.63 5.03
N ARG A 29 1.35 14.80 5.63
CA ARG A 29 1.49 13.34 5.62
C ARG A 29 1.21 12.76 4.23
N LEU A 30 0.19 13.28 3.55
CA LEU A 30 -0.15 12.83 2.20
C LEU A 30 1.01 13.10 1.24
N MET A 31 1.56 14.32 1.24
CA MET A 31 2.69 14.67 0.39
C MET A 31 3.92 13.84 0.73
N THR A 32 4.26 13.66 2.01
CA THR A 32 5.41 12.80 2.37
C THR A 32 5.23 11.37 1.90
N GLY A 33 4.02 10.80 2.00
CA GLY A 33 3.75 9.44 1.52
C GLY A 33 3.90 9.31 0.02
N ILE A 34 3.32 10.25 -0.75
CA ILE A 34 3.42 10.30 -2.21
C ILE A 34 4.89 10.45 -2.65
N PHE A 35 5.63 11.37 -2.03
CA PHE A 35 7.05 11.59 -2.36
C PHE A 35 7.92 10.38 -2.02
N LEU A 36 7.73 9.75 -0.87
CA LEU A 36 8.49 8.54 -0.50
C LEU A 36 8.27 7.41 -1.52
N VAL A 37 7.01 7.15 -1.88
CA VAL A 37 6.67 6.15 -2.90
C VAL A 37 7.28 6.53 -4.25
N ALA A 38 7.20 7.80 -4.65
CA ALA A 38 7.78 8.26 -5.91
C ALA A 38 9.31 8.11 -5.95
N ILE A 39 10.01 8.47 -4.87
CA ILE A 39 11.47 8.31 -4.76
C ILE A 39 11.86 6.83 -4.86
N ILE A 40 11.18 5.95 -4.13
CA ILE A 40 11.44 4.50 -4.20
C ILE A 40 11.22 3.98 -5.63
N ALA A 41 10.16 4.44 -6.31
CA ALA A 41 9.87 4.06 -7.70
C ALA A 41 10.94 4.56 -8.68
N VAL A 42 11.43 5.79 -8.52
CA VAL A 42 12.52 6.35 -9.35
C VAL A 42 13.82 5.57 -9.14
N ILE A 43 14.16 5.25 -7.88
CA ILE A 43 15.34 4.44 -7.54
C ILE A 43 15.21 3.04 -8.16
N SER A 44 14.04 2.39 -8.06
CA SER A 44 13.85 1.06 -8.62
C SER A 44 14.04 1.01 -10.14
N VAL A 45 13.58 2.03 -10.85
CA VAL A 45 13.77 2.14 -12.30
C VAL A 45 15.25 2.39 -12.64
N SER A 46 15.92 3.24 -11.86
CA SER A 46 17.33 3.58 -12.08
C SER A 46 18.27 2.38 -11.88
N ASP A 47 18.03 1.61 -10.81
CA ASP A 47 18.80 0.41 -10.50
C ASP A 47 18.66 -0.66 -11.56
N LEU A 48 17.43 -0.87 -12.05
CA LEU A 48 17.21 -1.88 -13.07
C LEU A 48 17.98 -1.55 -14.35
N ILE A 49 18.00 -0.29 -14.77
CA ILE A 49 18.73 0.11 -15.98
C ILE A 49 20.24 -0.06 -15.81
N SER A 50 20.76 0.12 -14.59
CA SER A 50 22.16 -0.17 -14.29
C SER A 50 22.50 -1.66 -14.43
N ILE A 51 21.59 -2.56 -14.03
CA ILE A 51 21.76 -4.02 -14.09
C ILE A 51 21.60 -4.55 -15.52
N ASP A 52 20.60 -4.05 -16.25
CA ASP A 52 20.27 -4.52 -17.60
C ASP A 52 21.24 -4.01 -18.69
N SER A 53 22.04 -2.97 -18.39
CA SER A 53 23.14 -2.52 -19.27
C SER A 53 24.26 -3.56 -19.45
N ILE A 54 24.27 -4.64 -18.65
CA ILE A 54 25.34 -5.65 -18.62
C ILE A 54 24.99 -6.92 -19.40
N ASN A 55 23.71 -7.28 -19.64
CA ASN A 55 23.39 -8.70 -19.92
C ASN A 55 22.30 -9.07 -20.96
N TRP A 56 21.67 -8.16 -21.70
CA TRP A 56 20.62 -8.56 -22.68
C TRP A 56 20.97 -8.27 -24.15
N PRO A 57 20.82 -9.27 -25.06
CA PRO A 57 20.94 -9.06 -26.49
C PRO A 57 19.74 -8.26 -27.03
N ALA A 58 20.01 -7.42 -28.04
CA ALA A 58 19.16 -6.36 -28.58
C ALA A 58 17.87 -6.79 -29.31
N GLU A 59 17.30 -7.95 -29.02
CA GLU A 59 16.09 -8.46 -29.70
C GLU A 59 15.08 -9.03 -28.72
N LEU A 60 14.20 -8.19 -28.17
CA LEU A 60 12.92 -8.67 -27.64
C LEU A 60 11.75 -7.82 -28.14
N LYS A 61 11.07 -8.36 -29.16
CA LYS A 61 9.65 -8.11 -29.43
C LYS A 61 8.81 -8.66 -28.26
N GLN A 62 8.85 -8.00 -27.11
CA GLN A 62 7.97 -8.28 -25.98
C GLN A 62 6.88 -7.20 -25.89
N SER A 63 5.71 -7.56 -25.34
CA SER A 63 4.60 -6.63 -25.23
C SER A 63 4.98 -5.45 -24.33
N ILE A 64 4.36 -4.29 -24.56
CA ILE A 64 4.51 -3.07 -23.73
C ILE A 64 4.32 -3.41 -22.23
N CYS A 65 3.42 -4.35 -21.92
CA CYS A 65 3.15 -4.81 -20.56
C CYS A 65 4.31 -5.64 -19.98
N ASP A 66 4.90 -6.55 -20.76
CA ASP A 66 6.06 -7.35 -20.32
C ASP A 66 7.28 -6.45 -20.10
N GLN A 67 7.50 -5.46 -20.97
CA GLN A 67 8.56 -4.48 -20.79
C GLN A 67 8.33 -3.60 -19.58
N LEU A 68 7.10 -3.14 -19.31
CA LEU A 68 6.81 -2.39 -18.08
C LEU A 68 6.96 -3.28 -16.84
N GLN A 69 6.55 -4.54 -16.92
CA GLN A 69 6.66 -5.51 -15.82
C GLN A 69 8.11 -5.87 -15.52
N ILE A 70 8.96 -6.04 -16.53
CA ILE A 70 10.41 -6.22 -16.38
C ILE A 70 11.05 -4.94 -15.85
N THR A 71 10.69 -3.78 -16.43
CA THR A 71 11.22 -2.46 -16.00
C THR A 71 10.84 -2.11 -14.56
N LEU A 72 9.73 -2.69 -14.11
CA LEU A 72 9.13 -2.47 -12.81
C LEU A 72 9.02 -3.78 -12.01
N VAL A 73 10.02 -4.68 -12.09
CA VAL A 73 10.10 -5.82 -11.16
C VAL A 73 10.40 -5.28 -9.77
N PHE A 74 9.33 -4.85 -9.10
CA PHE A 74 9.34 -4.24 -7.79
C PHE A 74 9.69 -5.21 -6.66
N ASP A 75 9.93 -6.49 -6.94
CA ASP A 75 10.15 -7.51 -5.89
C ASP A 75 11.25 -7.09 -4.88
N ARG A 76 12.29 -6.41 -5.35
CA ARG A 76 13.36 -5.87 -4.47
C ARG A 76 12.92 -4.72 -3.57
N TYR A 77 11.97 -3.90 -4.03
CA TYR A 77 11.58 -2.63 -3.40
C TYR A 77 10.20 -2.69 -2.71
N LYS A 78 9.44 -3.79 -2.85
CA LYS A 78 8.16 -4.03 -2.18
C LYS A 78 8.21 -3.85 -0.66
N SER A 79 9.29 -4.30 -0.01
CA SER A 79 9.48 -4.11 1.43
C SER A 79 9.65 -2.63 1.82
N LEU A 80 10.28 -1.81 0.96
CA LEU A 80 10.42 -0.36 1.19
C LEU A 80 9.08 0.37 1.05
N TYR A 81 8.22 -0.02 0.11
CA TYR A 81 6.86 0.51 0.03
C TYR A 81 6.03 0.15 1.27
N VAL A 82 6.18 -1.06 1.81
CA VAL A 82 5.53 -1.46 3.08
C VAL A 82 6.05 -0.62 4.25
N ILE A 83 7.36 -0.38 4.32
CA ILE A 83 7.94 0.50 5.36
C ILE A 83 7.37 1.92 5.25
N ALA A 84 7.37 2.50 4.06
CA ALA A 84 6.82 3.85 3.83
C ALA A 84 5.34 3.93 4.20
N ALA A 85 4.52 2.96 3.77
CA ALA A 85 3.11 2.88 4.14
C ALA A 85 2.92 2.71 5.65
N SER A 86 3.76 1.92 6.30
CA SER A 86 3.70 1.65 7.75
C SER A 86 4.07 2.89 8.58
N ILE A 87 5.07 3.65 8.15
CA ILE A 87 5.44 4.94 8.76
C ILE A 87 4.27 5.92 8.69
N CYS A 88 3.58 6.01 7.55
CA CYS A 88 2.50 6.97 7.37
C CYS A 88 1.17 6.55 8.04
N THR A 89 0.92 5.24 8.17
CA THR A 89 -0.38 4.72 8.64
C THR A 89 -0.33 4.03 10.00
N VAL A 90 0.62 3.13 10.23
CA VAL A 90 0.62 2.25 11.42
C VAL A 90 1.07 3.01 12.67
N THR A 91 1.98 3.98 12.52
CA THR A 91 2.44 4.88 13.61
C THR A 91 1.30 5.68 14.25
N THR A 92 0.16 5.83 13.56
CA THR A 92 -1.01 6.52 14.11
C THR A 92 -1.64 5.83 15.32
N PHE A 93 -1.51 4.50 15.43
CA PHE A 93 -1.98 3.74 16.59
C PHE A 93 -1.14 3.97 17.85
N PRO A 94 0.19 3.75 17.87
CA PRO A 94 1.01 4.04 19.04
C PRO A 94 0.97 5.51 19.44
N SER A 95 0.95 6.46 18.49
CA SER A 95 0.80 7.89 18.81
C SER A 95 -0.51 8.20 19.54
N ASP A 96 -1.64 7.58 19.14
CA ASP A 96 -2.93 7.80 19.81
C ASP A 96 -3.02 7.16 21.20
N ILE A 97 -2.31 6.05 21.39
CA ILE A 97 -2.21 5.36 22.68
C ILE A 97 -1.37 6.22 23.63
N LYS A 98 -0.21 6.71 23.18
CA LYS A 98 0.68 7.59 23.97
C LYS A 98 0.01 8.92 24.35
N ASN A 99 -0.80 9.48 23.45
CA ASN A 99 -1.49 10.76 23.69
C ASN A 99 -2.85 10.63 24.41
N HIS A 100 -3.21 9.43 24.90
CA HIS A 100 -4.49 9.14 25.57
C HIS A 100 -5.75 9.64 24.81
N VAL A 101 -5.72 9.66 23.48
CA VAL A 101 -6.83 10.15 22.65
C VAL A 101 -7.92 9.09 22.48
N LEU A 102 -7.52 7.81 22.49
CA LEU A 102 -8.38 6.65 22.27
C LEU A 102 -9.53 6.50 23.30
N PRO A 103 -9.32 6.67 24.62
CA PRO A 103 -10.39 6.64 25.61
C PRO A 103 -11.44 7.74 25.37
N TYR A 104 -10.99 8.94 24.98
CA TYR A 104 -11.86 10.08 24.73
C TYR A 104 -12.76 9.89 23.49
N ILE A 105 -12.21 9.32 22.42
CA ILE A 105 -12.99 8.99 21.20
C ILE A 105 -14.01 7.87 21.49
N ARG A 106 -13.64 6.89 22.33
CA ARG A 106 -14.54 5.78 22.71
C ARG A 106 -15.74 6.26 23.53
N GLN A 107 -15.59 7.25 24.41
CA GLN A 107 -16.73 7.79 25.18
C GLN A 107 -17.82 8.39 24.28
N ARG A 108 -17.46 8.84 23.07
CA ARG A 108 -18.37 9.53 22.15
C ARG A 108 -18.92 8.63 21.04
N THR A 109 -18.33 7.45 20.82
CA THR A 109 -18.63 6.61 19.65
C THR A 109 -18.49 5.12 19.92
N ASP A 110 -19.34 4.30 19.28
CA ASP A 110 -19.28 2.83 19.38
C ASP A 110 -17.90 2.30 18.91
N PHE A 111 -17.31 1.37 19.66
CA PHE A 111 -15.99 0.78 19.38
C PHE A 111 -15.88 0.22 17.95
N ASP A 112 -16.87 -0.58 17.52
CA ASP A 112 -16.87 -1.17 16.17
C ASP A 112 -16.92 -0.11 15.07
N SER A 113 -17.63 0.99 15.31
CA SER A 113 -17.69 2.08 14.36
C SER A 113 -16.34 2.79 14.26
N MET A 114 -15.65 2.98 15.39
CA MET A 114 -14.35 3.66 15.45
C MET A 114 -13.30 2.84 14.71
N MET A 115 -13.23 1.54 14.99
CA MET A 115 -12.25 0.68 14.36
C MET A 115 -12.52 0.52 12.86
N ASN A 116 -13.78 0.37 12.44
CA ASN A 116 -14.14 0.30 11.02
C ASN A 116 -13.77 1.60 10.28
N ALA A 117 -14.03 2.77 10.87
CA ALA A 117 -13.69 4.04 10.26
C ALA A 117 -12.16 4.20 10.08
N ARG A 118 -11.38 3.81 11.10
CA ARG A 118 -9.91 3.87 11.06
C ARG A 118 -9.31 2.93 10.03
N LEU A 119 -9.74 1.66 10.03
CA LEU A 119 -9.27 0.68 9.05
C LEU A 119 -9.61 1.13 7.64
N PHE A 120 -10.84 1.59 7.40
CA PHE A 120 -11.23 2.13 6.10
C PHE A 120 -10.39 3.34 5.67
N ALA A 121 -10.12 4.27 6.59
CA ALA A 121 -9.28 5.43 6.31
C ALA A 121 -7.83 5.03 5.97
N ILE A 122 -7.27 4.04 6.67
CA ILE A 122 -5.93 3.49 6.38
C ILE A 122 -5.90 2.84 4.99
N ALA A 123 -6.87 1.99 4.66
CA ALA A 123 -6.95 1.36 3.34
C ALA A 123 -7.05 2.40 2.22
N ALA A 124 -7.96 3.38 2.37
CA ALA A 124 -8.13 4.45 1.39
C ALA A 124 -6.84 5.28 1.23
N TYR A 125 -6.15 5.58 2.34
CA TYR A 125 -4.90 6.33 2.31
C TYR A 125 -3.79 5.55 1.60
N ILE A 126 -3.61 4.25 1.86
CA ILE A 126 -2.60 3.41 1.18
C ILE A 126 -2.86 3.41 -0.33
N ILE A 127 -4.10 3.24 -0.76
CA ILE A 127 -4.45 3.26 -2.19
C ILE A 127 -4.06 4.60 -2.82
N VAL A 128 -4.36 5.72 -2.17
CA VAL A 128 -4.06 7.06 -2.72
C VAL A 128 -2.55 7.33 -2.79
N ILE A 129 -1.78 7.01 -1.74
CA ILE A 129 -0.33 7.27 -1.77
C ILE A 129 0.39 6.40 -2.81
N MET A 130 -0.08 5.16 -3.01
CA MET A 130 0.53 4.24 -3.97
C MET A 130 0.21 4.68 -5.40
N ILE A 131 -1.05 4.92 -5.73
CA ILE A 131 -1.42 5.40 -7.08
C ILE A 131 -0.78 6.77 -7.34
N GLY A 132 -0.87 7.70 -6.38
CA GLY A 132 -0.33 9.05 -6.52
C GLY A 132 1.20 9.06 -6.65
N GLY A 133 1.91 8.26 -5.85
CA GLY A 133 3.37 8.16 -5.90
C GLY A 133 3.88 7.55 -7.21
N PHE A 134 3.20 6.52 -7.71
CA PHE A 134 3.53 5.90 -8.99
C PHE A 134 3.26 6.82 -10.18
N LEU A 135 2.12 7.53 -10.19
CA LEU A 135 1.81 8.53 -11.22
C LEU A 135 2.84 9.65 -11.20
N LEU A 136 3.22 10.13 -10.01
CA LEU A 136 4.26 11.16 -9.87
C LEU A 136 5.61 10.66 -10.40
N ALA A 137 6.01 9.43 -10.07
CA ALA A 137 7.23 8.83 -10.61
C ALA A 137 7.18 8.74 -12.15
N GLY A 138 6.05 8.34 -12.72
CA GLY A 138 5.84 8.31 -14.17
C GLY A 138 6.01 9.69 -14.83
N VAL A 139 5.44 10.74 -14.22
CA VAL A 139 5.58 12.13 -14.70
C VAL A 139 7.02 12.63 -14.57
N VAL A 140 7.69 12.32 -13.45
CA VAL A 140 9.08 12.75 -13.19
C VAL A 140 10.06 12.06 -14.12
N LEU A 141 9.91 10.75 -14.37
CA LEU A 141 10.81 10.00 -15.24
C LEU A 141 10.67 10.38 -16.72
N ASN A 142 9.48 10.77 -17.17
CA ASN A 142 9.21 11.11 -18.57
C ASN A 142 10.17 12.17 -19.19
N PRO A 143 10.46 13.32 -18.54
CA PRO A 143 11.43 14.28 -19.06
C PRO A 143 12.89 13.84 -18.91
N PHE A 144 13.29 13.17 -17.82
CA PHE A 144 14.70 12.77 -17.60
C PHE A 144 15.19 11.70 -18.59
N MET A 145 14.27 10.93 -19.17
CA MET A 145 14.59 9.93 -20.20
C MET A 145 14.80 10.53 -21.60
N THR A 146 14.47 11.81 -21.82
CA THR A 146 14.64 12.49 -23.13
C THR A 146 16.07 12.94 -23.42
N ILE A 147 16.94 12.95 -22.41
CA ILE A 147 18.34 13.33 -22.57
C ILE A 147 19.06 12.14 -23.22
N GLU A 148 19.28 12.23 -24.53
CA GLU A 148 19.98 11.25 -25.36
C GLU A 148 21.28 10.75 -24.69
N THR A 149 21.19 9.66 -23.94
CA THR A 149 22.35 8.90 -23.52
C THR A 149 22.69 7.97 -24.66
N ARG A 150 23.66 8.39 -25.49
CA ARG A 150 24.30 7.65 -26.59
C ARG A 150 24.91 6.27 -26.21
N GLY A 151 24.51 5.65 -25.10
CA GLY A 151 25.09 4.40 -24.60
C GLY A 151 24.16 3.43 -23.87
N SER A 152 22.88 3.74 -23.66
CA SER A 152 21.95 2.80 -23.00
C SER A 152 20.59 2.79 -23.68
N SER A 153 20.37 1.81 -24.55
CA SER A 153 19.16 1.62 -25.37
C SER A 153 17.86 1.45 -24.58
N LEU A 154 17.91 1.25 -23.26
CA LEU A 154 16.74 1.00 -22.40
C LEU A 154 16.02 2.28 -21.92
N TYR A 155 16.73 3.36 -21.63
CA TYR A 155 16.12 4.65 -21.26
C TYR A 155 15.25 5.21 -22.41
N GLY A 156 15.65 4.95 -23.66
CA GLY A 156 14.89 5.33 -24.86
C GLY A 156 13.60 4.54 -25.10
N ILE A 157 13.36 3.40 -24.41
CA ILE A 157 12.16 2.57 -24.57
C ILE A 157 11.02 3.05 -23.68
N PHE A 158 11.33 3.64 -22.52
CA PHE A 158 10.31 4.07 -21.55
C PHE A 158 9.50 5.28 -22.02
N GLN A 159 10.13 6.20 -22.78
CA GLN A 159 9.48 7.39 -23.33
C GLN A 159 8.37 7.06 -24.35
N PRO A 160 8.58 6.22 -25.37
CA PRO A 160 7.48 5.78 -26.25
C PRO A 160 6.45 4.91 -25.51
N LEU A 161 6.85 4.20 -24.44
CA LEU A 161 5.95 3.43 -23.57
C LEU A 161 4.96 4.35 -22.82
N MET A 162 5.47 5.37 -22.13
CA MET A 162 4.68 6.32 -21.34
C MET A 162 3.91 7.35 -22.20
N ASN A 163 4.15 7.40 -23.51
CA ASN A 163 3.34 8.19 -24.44
C ASN A 163 2.00 7.49 -24.78
N SER A 164 1.90 6.17 -24.54
CA SER A 164 0.66 5.42 -24.74
C SER A 164 -0.29 5.55 -23.54
N LYS A 165 -1.57 5.87 -23.82
CA LYS A 165 -2.63 5.87 -22.79
C LYS A 165 -2.74 4.52 -22.07
N ALA A 166 -2.38 3.42 -22.72
CA ALA A 166 -2.43 2.07 -22.15
C ALA A 166 -1.39 1.85 -21.04
N ALA A 167 -0.21 2.45 -21.15
CA ALA A 167 0.86 2.31 -20.14
C ALA A 167 0.49 3.00 -18.83
N TRP A 168 -0.15 4.17 -18.88
CA TRP A 168 -0.67 4.86 -17.69
C TRP A 168 -1.75 4.04 -16.99
N ILE A 169 -2.67 3.43 -17.75
CA ILE A 169 -3.72 2.57 -17.19
C ILE A 169 -3.10 1.34 -16.52
N TYR A 170 -2.09 0.73 -17.15
CA TYR A 170 -1.39 -0.42 -16.59
C TYR A 170 -0.60 -0.05 -15.32
N LEU A 171 0.03 1.12 -15.28
CA LEU A 171 0.73 1.63 -14.09
C LEU A 171 -0.24 1.88 -12.91
N VAL A 172 -1.43 2.40 -13.18
CA VAL A 172 -2.49 2.54 -12.17
C VAL A 172 -2.96 1.17 -11.69
N LEU A 173 -3.14 0.20 -12.58
CA LEU A 173 -3.59 -1.15 -12.22
C LEU A 173 -2.55 -1.91 -11.38
N MET A 174 -1.27 -1.78 -11.74
CA MET A 174 -0.15 -2.38 -10.99
C MET A 174 0.01 -1.75 -9.61
N SER A 175 -0.03 -0.40 -9.51
CA SER A 175 0.04 0.30 -8.22
C SER A 175 -1.17 -0.01 -7.33
N PHE A 176 -2.35 -0.19 -7.92
CA PHE A 176 -3.54 -0.64 -7.18
C PHE A 176 -3.39 -2.07 -6.65
N ASN A 177 -2.91 -3.01 -7.47
CA ASN A 177 -2.68 -4.39 -7.03
C ASN A 177 -1.65 -4.44 -5.88
N LEU A 178 -0.56 -3.67 -6.01
CA LEU A 178 0.43 -3.51 -4.96
C LEU A 178 -0.18 -2.91 -3.68
N ALA A 179 -0.98 -1.84 -3.79
CA ALA A 179 -1.66 -1.25 -2.64
C ALA A 179 -2.55 -2.27 -1.91
N MET A 180 -3.33 -3.06 -2.66
CA MET A 180 -4.19 -4.11 -2.10
C MET A 180 -3.40 -5.17 -1.34
N SER A 181 -2.19 -5.49 -1.78
CA SER A 181 -1.31 -6.44 -1.09
C SER A 181 -0.68 -5.87 0.20
N ILE A 182 -0.49 -4.55 0.29
CA ILE A 182 0.14 -3.87 1.44
C ILE A 182 -0.87 -3.67 2.58
N ILE A 183 -2.15 -3.42 2.28
CA ILE A 183 -3.21 -3.22 3.27
C ILE A 183 -3.26 -4.32 4.35
N PRO A 184 -3.34 -5.63 4.02
CA PRO A 184 -3.39 -6.67 5.04
C PRO A 184 -2.10 -6.74 5.88
N VAL A 185 -0.95 -6.46 5.28
CA VAL A 185 0.35 -6.39 5.98
C VAL A 185 0.36 -5.25 6.99
N CYS A 186 -0.06 -4.05 6.58
CA CYS A 186 -0.17 -2.89 7.47
C CYS A 186 -1.19 -3.10 8.59
N TYR A 187 -2.29 -3.83 8.35
CA TYR A 187 -3.23 -4.20 9.41
C TYR A 187 -2.62 -5.15 10.43
N LEU A 188 -1.88 -6.18 10.00
CA LEU A 188 -1.18 -7.07 10.92
C LEU A 188 -0.09 -6.31 11.71
N ALA A 189 0.65 -5.41 11.06
CA ALA A 189 1.60 -4.53 11.74
C ALA A 189 0.91 -3.63 12.78
N ALA A 190 -0.28 -3.11 12.47
CA ALA A 190 -1.09 -2.35 13.42
C ALA A 190 -1.53 -3.21 14.61
N ALA A 191 -1.86 -4.48 14.43
CA ALA A 191 -2.15 -5.38 15.55
C ALA A 191 -0.94 -5.50 16.49
N VAL A 192 0.28 -5.64 15.95
CA VAL A 192 1.51 -5.70 16.76
C VAL A 192 1.79 -4.36 17.46
N ALA A 193 1.61 -3.24 16.76
CA ALA A 193 1.76 -1.90 17.34
C ALA A 193 0.73 -1.60 18.46
N ILE A 194 -0.46 -2.19 18.38
CA ILE A 194 -1.45 -2.13 19.45
C ILE A 194 -1.06 -3.04 20.62
N LEU A 195 -0.25 -4.08 20.47
CA LEU A 195 0.24 -4.86 21.62
C LEU A 195 1.40 -4.16 22.32
N LYS A 196 2.34 -3.62 21.56
CA LYS A 196 3.47 -2.84 22.07
C LYS A 196 3.48 -1.47 21.39
N PRO A 197 3.03 -0.41 22.09
CA PRO A 197 2.79 0.91 21.50
C PRO A 197 4.11 1.66 21.27
N ASP A 198 4.93 1.21 20.33
CA ASP A 198 6.14 1.90 19.92
C ASP A 198 6.19 2.11 18.41
N GLU A 199 6.60 3.31 18.00
CA GLU A 199 6.65 3.70 16.59
C GLU A 199 7.69 2.87 15.83
N TYR A 200 8.83 2.57 16.45
CA TYR A 200 9.85 1.68 15.87
C TYR A 200 9.34 0.24 15.71
N VAL A 201 8.61 -0.27 16.71
CA VAL A 201 8.02 -1.61 16.66
C VAL A 201 6.95 -1.69 15.58
N ALA A 202 6.16 -0.63 15.40
CA ALA A 202 5.15 -0.54 14.34
C ALA A 202 5.76 -0.66 12.94
N VAL A 203 6.87 0.06 12.68
CA VAL A 203 7.56 0.03 11.39
C VAL A 203 8.26 -1.31 11.17
N GLY A 204 8.98 -1.81 12.19
CA GLY A 204 9.66 -3.11 12.13
C GLY A 204 8.70 -4.29 11.96
N ALA A 205 7.51 -4.23 12.57
CA ALA A 205 6.48 -5.24 12.41
C ALA A 205 5.96 -5.30 10.97
N GLY A 206 5.79 -4.17 10.29
CA GLY A 206 5.40 -4.14 8.87
C GLY A 206 6.42 -4.85 7.99
N PHE A 207 7.71 -4.55 8.19
CA PHE A 207 8.81 -5.23 7.50
C PHE A 207 8.84 -6.73 7.79
N PHE A 208 8.79 -7.12 9.07
CA PHE A 208 8.85 -8.53 9.46
C PHE A 208 7.67 -9.34 8.93
N VAL A 209 6.43 -8.82 9.03
CA VAL A 209 5.24 -9.50 8.52
C VAL A 209 5.30 -9.66 7.01
N PHE A 210 5.82 -8.67 6.28
CA PHE A 210 6.02 -8.77 4.84
C PHE A 210 6.95 -9.93 4.47
N TYR A 211 8.14 -10.01 5.07
CA TYR A 211 9.09 -11.10 4.78
C TYR A 211 8.59 -12.46 5.23
N LEU A 212 7.88 -12.51 6.37
CA LEU A 212 7.25 -13.73 6.85
C LEU A 212 6.24 -14.25 5.81
N LEU A 213 5.34 -13.39 5.34
CA LEU A 213 4.37 -13.77 4.31
C LEU A 213 5.06 -14.15 3.00
N PHE A 214 6.09 -13.43 2.59
CA PHE A 214 6.87 -13.72 1.39
C PHE A 214 7.49 -15.13 1.45
N TYR A 215 8.12 -15.50 2.57
CA TYR A 215 8.72 -16.82 2.76
C TYR A 215 7.70 -17.94 2.85
N PHE A 216 6.65 -17.76 3.66
CA PHE A 216 5.62 -18.79 3.84
C PHE A 216 4.86 -19.06 2.54
N THR A 217 4.51 -18.01 1.80
CA THR A 217 3.74 -18.15 0.55
C THR A 217 4.61 -18.59 -0.63
N GLY A 218 5.94 -18.45 -0.56
CA GLY A 218 6.86 -19.02 -1.54
C GLY A 218 6.82 -20.55 -1.61
N SER A 219 6.39 -21.22 -0.55
CA SER A 219 6.16 -22.68 -0.52
C SER A 219 4.77 -23.11 -1.00
N LEU A 220 3.87 -22.16 -1.28
CA LEU A 220 2.51 -22.43 -1.76
C LEU A 220 2.45 -22.45 -3.29
N PRO A 221 1.40 -23.05 -3.89
CA PRO A 221 1.16 -22.97 -5.33
C PRO A 221 1.13 -21.51 -5.80
N TRP A 222 1.51 -21.26 -7.06
CA TRP A 222 1.61 -19.92 -7.66
C TRP A 222 0.36 -19.04 -7.47
N ILE A 223 -0.84 -19.65 -7.43
CA ILE A 223 -2.14 -18.99 -7.13
C ILE A 223 -2.21 -18.37 -5.73
N LEU A 224 -1.41 -18.84 -4.78
CA LEU A 224 -1.36 -18.38 -3.39
C LEU A 224 -0.02 -17.73 -3.02
N SER A 225 0.96 -17.72 -3.94
CA SER A 225 2.27 -17.12 -3.71
C SER A 225 2.18 -15.60 -3.72
N TYR A 226 2.59 -14.95 -2.63
CA TYR A 226 2.54 -13.50 -2.50
C TYR A 226 3.42 -12.80 -3.55
N SER A 227 4.55 -13.41 -3.94
CA SER A 227 5.43 -12.89 -5.00
C SER A 227 4.74 -12.89 -6.36
N SER A 228 4.10 -14.00 -6.74
CA SER A 228 3.39 -14.12 -8.02
C SER A 228 2.17 -13.19 -8.07
N LEU A 229 1.39 -13.15 -6.97
CA LEU A 229 0.18 -12.34 -6.86
C LEU A 229 0.42 -10.82 -6.94
N THR A 230 1.63 -10.38 -6.61
CA THR A 230 1.99 -8.94 -6.56
C THR A 230 2.81 -8.48 -7.77
N SER A 231 3.26 -9.39 -8.63
CA SER A 231 4.23 -9.08 -9.71
C SER A 231 3.65 -9.19 -11.12
N GLU A 232 2.59 -9.98 -11.32
CA GLU A 232 2.19 -10.40 -12.67
C GLU A 232 0.74 -10.03 -13.07
N PRO A 233 0.28 -8.77 -12.97
CA PRO A 233 -1.02 -8.42 -13.55
C PRO A 233 -1.00 -8.36 -15.09
N GLY A 234 0.18 -8.44 -15.74
CA GLY A 234 0.37 -8.24 -17.19
C GLY A 234 0.04 -9.42 -18.10
N ARG A 235 0.07 -10.65 -17.55
CA ARG A 235 -0.35 -11.87 -18.28
C ARG A 235 -1.80 -12.26 -17.99
N ALA A 236 -2.43 -11.52 -17.08
CA ALA A 236 -3.67 -11.88 -16.43
C ALA A 236 -4.89 -11.61 -17.31
N SER A 237 -5.64 -12.67 -17.59
CA SER A 237 -7.04 -12.53 -17.99
C SER A 237 -7.80 -11.67 -16.96
N VAL A 238 -8.90 -11.03 -17.36
CA VAL A 238 -9.77 -10.25 -16.44
C VAL A 238 -10.13 -11.05 -15.19
N GLY A 239 -10.23 -12.38 -15.30
CA GLY A 239 -10.51 -13.29 -14.18
C GLY A 239 -9.41 -13.32 -13.11
N GLU A 240 -8.14 -13.22 -13.49
CA GLU A 240 -7.02 -13.21 -12.54
C GLU A 240 -6.96 -11.88 -11.76
N VAL A 241 -7.18 -10.73 -12.42
CA VAL A 241 -7.29 -9.43 -11.73
C VAL A 241 -8.43 -9.44 -10.70
N ILE A 242 -9.59 -9.99 -11.07
CA ILE A 242 -10.71 -10.16 -10.14
C ILE A 242 -10.31 -11.07 -8.97
N TYR A 243 -9.60 -12.16 -9.24
CA TYR A 243 -9.10 -13.05 -8.20
C TYR A 243 -8.18 -12.33 -7.22
N HIS A 244 -7.17 -11.58 -7.69
CA HIS A 244 -6.26 -10.82 -6.81
C HIS A 244 -7.04 -9.85 -5.91
N VAL A 245 -8.00 -9.11 -6.46
CA VAL A 245 -8.82 -8.17 -5.69
C VAL A 245 -9.66 -8.89 -4.64
N VAL A 246 -10.32 -10.00 -5.00
CA VAL A 246 -11.13 -10.79 -4.06
C VAL A 246 -10.24 -11.42 -2.98
N PHE A 247 -9.09 -11.97 -3.35
CA PHE A 247 -8.15 -12.58 -2.42
C PHE A 247 -7.63 -11.56 -1.39
N PHE A 248 -7.07 -10.43 -1.85
CA PHE A 248 -6.54 -9.41 -0.95
C PHE A 248 -7.62 -8.71 -0.11
N THR A 249 -8.85 -8.58 -0.61
CA THR A 249 -9.97 -8.09 0.21
C THR A 249 -10.33 -9.07 1.32
N ILE A 250 -10.35 -10.38 1.06
CA ILE A 250 -10.56 -11.41 2.10
C ILE A 250 -9.43 -11.37 3.14
N CYS A 251 -8.17 -11.29 2.72
CA CYS A 251 -7.02 -11.15 3.62
C CYS A 251 -7.12 -9.89 4.48
N SER A 252 -7.52 -8.76 3.87
CA SER A 252 -7.70 -7.48 4.58
C SER A 252 -8.82 -7.57 5.61
N LEU A 253 -9.92 -8.26 5.31
CA LEU A 253 -11.02 -8.47 6.26
C LEU A 253 -10.60 -9.38 7.43
N ALA A 254 -9.81 -10.42 7.17
CA ALA A 254 -9.26 -11.28 8.21
C ALA A 254 -8.30 -10.52 9.14
N ALA A 255 -7.37 -9.75 8.57
CA ALA A 255 -6.45 -8.91 9.32
C ALA A 255 -7.19 -7.81 10.12
N ALA A 256 -8.22 -7.19 9.53
CA ALA A 256 -9.08 -6.23 10.22
C ALA A 256 -9.79 -6.82 11.45
N LYS A 257 -10.24 -8.08 11.38
CA LYS A 257 -10.80 -8.79 12.54
C LYS A 257 -9.75 -9.01 13.63
N CYS A 258 -8.52 -9.35 13.25
CA CYS A 258 -7.40 -9.49 14.18
C CYS A 258 -7.13 -8.18 14.94
N VAL A 259 -7.01 -7.05 14.22
CA VAL A 259 -6.80 -5.72 14.82
C VAL A 259 -7.90 -5.37 15.82
N LYS A 260 -9.17 -5.63 15.45
CA LYS A 260 -10.31 -5.41 16.37
C LYS A 260 -10.19 -6.22 17.65
N ALA A 261 -9.90 -7.52 17.54
CA ALA A 261 -9.79 -8.41 18.68
C ALA A 261 -8.64 -7.99 19.61
N VAL A 262 -7.48 -7.65 19.04
CA VAL A 262 -6.31 -7.18 19.79
C VAL A 262 -6.62 -5.88 20.53
N MET A 263 -7.27 -4.93 19.85
CA MET A 263 -7.65 -3.66 20.46
C MET A 263 -8.68 -3.86 21.59
N GLN A 264 -9.68 -4.74 21.40
CA GLN A 264 -10.65 -5.07 22.46
C GLN A 264 -9.95 -5.65 23.68
N LYS A 265 -9.02 -6.59 23.48
CA LYS A 265 -8.24 -7.20 24.56
C LYS A 265 -7.44 -6.15 25.33
N ARG A 266 -6.76 -5.24 24.62
CA ARG A 266 -6.02 -4.15 25.25
C ARG A 266 -6.91 -3.21 26.06
N PHE A 267 -8.12 -2.92 25.57
CA PHE A 267 -9.09 -2.13 26.30
C PHE A 267 -9.63 -2.81 27.57
N LEU A 268 -9.75 -4.14 27.56
CA LEU A 268 -10.21 -4.91 28.72
C LEU A 268 -9.14 -4.99 29.82
N ASN A 269 -7.87 -4.98 29.44
CA ASN A 269 -6.73 -5.09 30.36
C ASN A 269 -6.33 -3.78 31.05
N GLY A 270 -7.08 -2.68 30.83
CA GLY A 270 -6.66 -1.34 31.23
C GLY A 270 -5.72 -0.73 30.18
N MET A 271 -6.01 0.50 29.76
CA MET A 271 -5.11 1.28 28.91
C MET A 271 -4.08 1.99 29.80
N ASP A 272 -3.29 1.21 30.51
CA ASP A 272 -2.20 1.69 31.36
C ASP A 272 -0.86 1.64 30.58
#